data_AF-A0A954ZDX6-F1
#
_entry.id   AF-A0A954ZDX6-F1
#
_cell.length_a   1.000
_cell.length_b   1.000
_cell.length_c   1.000
_cell.angle_alpha   90.00
_cell.angle_beta   90.00
_cell.angle_gamma   90.00
#
_symmetry.space_group_name_H-M   'P 1'
#
loop_
_entity.id
_entity.type
_entity.pdbx_description
1 polymer ?
#
loop_
_entity_poly.entity_id
_entity_poly.type
_entity_poly.pdbx_seq_one_letter_code
_entity_poly.pdbx_strand_id
1 'polypeptide(L)'
;MGPESQKLSRERQLMEQQQVEFERLREALSRATTTQEGRVRSYDLRATPESHEEVRAAAAALRKSSLSVMRLQEQYLKELQDYGKSVVSVITLLQNSAKECRAYAKDETYQDLKQRYLDQSVVYESLAKMYSDEAHSLARTKTRMEENLRYVRRTEVFLGRLESFAIAFPERRPNQDELVSELTTYVEQFERLRLALIKLYRETTGVEAGNR
;
A
#
# COMPACT_ATOMS: atom_id res chain seq x y z
N MET A 1 -21.50 -11.42 -6.20
CA MET A 1 -20.46 -10.93 -5.27
C MET A 1 -20.91 -11.21 -3.85
N GLY A 2 -20.14 -11.99 -3.09
CA GLY A 2 -20.49 -12.35 -1.71
C GLY A 2 -20.26 -11.20 -0.71
N PRO A 3 -20.81 -11.28 0.51
CA PRO A 3 -20.69 -10.26 1.55
C PRO A 3 -19.23 -9.95 1.93
N GLU A 4 -18.33 -10.93 1.90
CA GLU A 4 -16.90 -10.74 2.16
C GLU A 4 -16.20 -9.91 1.07
N SER A 5 -16.56 -10.12 -0.20
CA SER A 5 -16.03 -9.33 -1.32
C SER A 5 -16.51 -7.88 -1.26
N GLN A 6 -17.75 -7.63 -0.84
CA GLN A 6 -18.27 -6.29 -0.63
C GLN A 6 -17.58 -5.57 0.53
N LYS A 7 -17.29 -6.29 1.61
CA LYS A 7 -16.54 -5.77 2.76
C LYS A 7 -15.11 -5.38 2.35
N LEU A 8 -14.39 -6.28 1.70
CA LEU A 8 -13.03 -6.05 1.20
C LEU A 8 -12.97 -4.84 0.25
N SER A 9 -13.99 -4.69 -0.61
CA SER A 9 -14.11 -3.54 -1.51
C SER A 9 -14.28 -2.20 -0.76
N ARG A 10 -15.13 -2.16 0.28
CA ARG A 10 -15.31 -0.96 1.11
C ARG A 10 -14.05 -0.57 1.86
N GLU A 11 -13.36 -1.55 2.45
CA GLU A 11 -12.10 -1.28 3.16
C GLU A 11 -11.00 -0.79 2.24
N ARG A 12 -10.92 -1.37 1.03
CA ARG A 12 -10.02 -0.90 -0.01
C ARG A 12 -10.28 0.57 -0.37
N GLN A 13 -11.55 0.94 -0.58
CA GLN A 13 -11.91 2.33 -0.90
C GLN A 13 -11.52 3.31 0.21
N LEU A 14 -11.78 2.94 1.47
CA LEU A 14 -11.41 3.77 2.62
C LEU A 14 -9.88 3.94 2.73
N MET A 15 -9.13 2.86 2.52
CA MET A 15 -7.67 2.88 2.50
C MET A 15 -7.14 3.74 1.34
N GLU A 16 -7.69 3.60 0.13
CA GLU A 16 -7.30 4.42 -1.04
C GLU A 16 -7.55 5.91 -0.79
N GLN A 17 -8.70 6.28 -0.19
CA GLN A 17 -9.00 7.66 0.18
C GLN A 17 -7.98 8.24 1.17
N GLN A 18 -7.63 7.47 2.21
CA GLN A 18 -6.65 7.90 3.20
C GLN A 18 -5.22 7.97 2.62
N GLN A 19 -4.89 7.10 1.67
CA GLN A 19 -3.61 7.18 0.94
C GLN A 19 -3.53 8.46 0.10
N VAL A 20 -4.62 8.85 -0.57
CA VAL A 20 -4.68 10.10 -1.35
C VAL A 20 -4.52 11.31 -0.44
N GLU A 21 -5.16 11.32 0.73
CA GLU A 21 -5.01 12.37 1.72
C GLU A 21 -3.57 12.46 2.24
N PHE A 22 -2.95 11.31 2.55
CA PHE A 22 -1.55 11.22 2.95
C PHE A 22 -0.60 11.79 1.88
N GLU A 23 -0.80 11.42 0.61
CA GLU A 23 -0.03 11.94 -0.52
C GLU A 23 -0.18 13.45 -0.68
N ARG A 24 -1.41 13.97 -0.52
CA ARG A 24 -1.68 15.41 -0.58
C ARG A 24 -0.95 16.17 0.55
N LEU A 25 -0.99 15.65 1.79
CA LEU A 25 -0.29 16.25 2.92
C LEU A 25 1.23 16.17 2.73
N ARG A 26 1.74 15.08 2.16
CA ARG A 26 3.15 14.91 1.82
C ARG A 26 3.60 15.94 0.79
N GLU A 27 2.82 16.15 -0.27
CA GLU A 27 3.10 17.19 -1.26
C GLU A 27 3.07 18.59 -0.66
N ALA A 28 2.16 18.86 0.28
CA ALA A 28 2.11 20.14 0.98
C ALA A 28 3.38 20.38 1.81
N LEU A 29 3.83 19.36 2.56
CA LEU A 29 5.09 19.43 3.30
C LEU A 29 6.29 19.62 2.35
N SER A 30 6.32 18.85 1.25
CA SER A 30 7.35 18.98 0.22
C SER A 30 7.38 20.41 -0.35
N ARG A 31 6.24 21.01 -0.71
CA ARG A 31 6.17 22.40 -1.16
C ARG A 31 6.64 23.40 -0.10
N ALA A 32 6.37 23.16 1.17
CA ALA A 32 6.85 24.02 2.26
C ALA A 32 8.38 23.94 2.42
N THR A 33 8.98 22.77 2.13
CA THR A 33 10.42 22.51 2.32
C THR A 33 11.29 22.66 1.06
N THR A 34 10.71 22.97 -0.11
CA THR A 34 11.42 23.00 -1.42
C THR A 34 11.23 24.36 -2.11
N THR A 35 12.28 24.94 -2.71
CA THR A 35 12.15 26.19 -3.50
C THR A 35 11.53 25.95 -4.87
N GLN A 36 11.16 27.02 -5.58
CA GLN A 36 10.67 26.98 -6.97
C GLN A 36 11.64 26.28 -7.96
N GLU A 37 12.92 26.14 -7.62
CA GLU A 37 13.94 25.51 -8.46
C GLU A 37 14.14 24.01 -8.16
N GLY A 38 13.29 23.40 -7.32
CA GLY A 38 13.41 21.97 -6.97
C GLY A 38 14.61 21.64 -6.08
N ARG A 39 15.36 22.66 -5.65
CA ARG A 39 16.32 22.52 -4.55
C ARG A 39 15.54 22.45 -3.25
N VAL A 40 15.92 21.51 -2.38
CA VAL A 40 15.57 21.59 -0.96
C VAL A 40 15.88 23.04 -0.56
N ARG A 41 14.94 23.76 0.05
CA ARG A 41 15.31 24.98 0.77
C ARG A 41 16.32 24.46 1.79
N SER A 42 17.62 24.55 1.50
CA SER A 42 18.66 24.47 2.52
C SER A 42 18.10 25.36 3.61
N TYR A 43 17.70 24.77 4.74
CA TYR A 43 16.92 25.44 5.79
C TYR A 43 17.50 26.83 5.91
N ASP A 44 16.86 27.83 5.31
CA ASP A 44 17.38 29.18 5.39
C ASP A 44 16.95 29.53 6.79
N LEU A 45 17.85 29.37 7.74
CA LEU A 45 17.58 29.53 9.17
C LEU A 45 17.20 30.97 9.53
N ARG A 46 17.09 31.83 8.51
CA ARG A 46 16.46 33.15 8.51
C ARG A 46 14.95 33.11 8.25
N ALA A 47 14.38 31.94 8.00
CA ALA A 47 12.95 31.78 7.81
C ALA A 47 12.21 32.21 9.09
N THR A 48 11.11 32.94 8.90
CA THR A 48 10.36 33.57 9.99
C THR A 48 9.83 32.51 10.96
N PRO A 49 9.56 32.85 12.24
CA PRO A 49 8.94 31.94 13.20
C PRO A 49 7.70 31.21 12.65
N GLU A 50 6.94 31.89 11.78
CA GLU A 50 5.78 31.37 11.05
C GLU A 50 6.12 30.14 10.19
N SER A 51 7.28 30.12 9.51
CA SER A 51 7.70 28.99 8.67
C SER A 51 8.06 27.73 9.47
N HIS A 52 8.59 27.89 10.70
CA HIS A 52 8.87 26.77 11.60
C HIS A 52 7.58 26.19 12.18
N GLU A 53 6.61 27.04 12.48
CA GLU A 53 5.29 26.63 12.96
C GLU A 53 4.50 25.91 11.86
N GLU A 54 4.57 26.38 10.61
CA GLU A 54 3.99 25.71 9.43
C GLU A 54 4.57 24.32 9.20
N VAL A 55 5.90 24.16 9.26
CA VAL A 55 6.57 22.85 9.12
C VAL A 55 6.20 21.92 10.27
N ARG A 56 6.15 22.42 11.51
CA ARG A 56 5.73 21.62 12.68
C ARG A 56 4.27 21.16 12.54
N ALA A 57 3.37 22.05 12.14
CA ALA A 57 1.96 21.72 11.93
C ALA A 57 1.77 20.70 10.79
N ALA A 58 2.48 20.87 9.68
CA ALA A 58 2.45 19.95 8.55
C ALA A 58 3.02 18.57 8.91
N ALA A 59 4.13 18.52 9.66
CA ALA A 59 4.72 17.27 10.14
C ALA A 59 3.78 16.51 11.09
N ALA A 60 3.16 17.20 12.05
CA ALA A 60 2.19 16.62 12.97
C ALA A 60 0.94 16.09 12.23
N ALA A 61 0.42 16.85 11.27
CA ALA A 61 -0.71 16.43 10.44
C ALA A 61 -0.36 15.18 9.60
N LEU A 62 0.82 15.17 8.98
CA LEU A 62 1.29 14.04 8.18
C LEU A 62 1.55 12.80 9.05
N ARG A 63 2.03 12.97 10.28
CA ARG A 63 2.23 11.87 11.24
C ARG A 63 0.90 11.26 11.68
N LYS A 64 -0.10 12.09 11.99
CA LYS A 64 -1.46 11.63 12.29
C LYS A 64 -2.05 10.84 11.11
N SER A 65 -1.85 11.34 9.89
CA SER A 65 -2.28 10.67 8.66
C SER A 65 -1.53 9.34 8.45
N SER A 66 -0.21 9.28 8.66
CA SER A 66 0.56 8.03 8.51
C SER A 66 0.09 6.95 9.49
N LEU A 67 -0.21 7.31 10.75
CA LEU A 67 -0.75 6.37 11.73
C LEU A 67 -2.13 5.83 11.31
N SER A 68 -2.99 6.69 10.75
CA SER A 68 -4.30 6.28 10.21
C SER A 68 -4.15 5.30 9.04
N VAL A 69 -3.29 5.64 8.07
CA VAL A 69 -2.99 4.80 6.91
C VAL A 69 -2.40 3.46 7.33
N MET A 70 -1.44 3.44 8.25
CA MET A 70 -0.86 2.20 8.78
C MET A 70 -1.93 1.29 9.37
N ARG A 71 -2.80 1.82 10.24
CA ARG A 71 -3.88 1.05 10.87
C ARG A 71 -4.82 0.44 9.84
N LEU A 72 -5.23 1.23 8.83
CA LEU A 72 -6.14 0.78 7.78
C LEU A 72 -5.49 -0.25 6.86
N GLN A 73 -4.22 -0.07 6.51
CA GLN A 73 -3.47 -1.04 5.71
C GLN A 73 -3.25 -2.36 6.46
N GLU A 74 -2.96 -2.31 7.77
CA GLU A 74 -2.85 -3.50 8.62
C GLU A 74 -4.18 -4.26 8.72
N GLN A 75 -5.29 -3.53 8.88
CA GLN A 75 -6.63 -4.12 8.85
C GLN A 75 -6.91 -4.78 7.50
N TYR A 76 -6.70 -4.06 6.40
CA TYR A 76 -6.93 -4.57 5.05
C TYR A 76 -6.06 -5.80 4.73
N LEU A 77 -4.80 -5.81 5.15
CA LEU A 77 -3.90 -6.96 4.99
C LEU A 77 -4.42 -8.20 5.72
N LYS A 78 -4.97 -8.01 6.93
CA LYS A 78 -5.60 -9.10 7.69
C LYS A 78 -6.81 -9.65 6.96
N GLU A 79 -7.70 -8.78 6.47
CA GLU A 79 -8.90 -9.20 5.73
C GLU A 79 -8.54 -9.92 4.44
N LEU A 80 -7.54 -9.42 3.71
CA LEU A 80 -7.05 -10.03 2.48
C LEU A 80 -6.41 -11.40 2.75
N GLN A 81 -5.72 -11.56 3.88
CA GLN A 81 -5.19 -12.86 4.31
C GLN A 81 -6.32 -13.85 4.65
N ASP A 82 -7.35 -13.41 5.38
CA ASP A 82 -8.46 -14.29 5.75
C ASP A 82 -9.32 -14.66 4.54
N TYR A 83 -9.62 -13.71 3.65
CA TYR A 83 -10.27 -13.98 2.37
C TYR A 83 -9.45 -14.93 1.49
N GLY A 84 -8.12 -14.75 1.44
CA GLY A 84 -7.22 -15.65 0.71
C GLY A 84 -7.29 -17.10 1.22
N LYS A 85 -7.42 -17.32 2.53
CA LYS A 85 -7.63 -18.67 3.10
C LYS A 85 -8.98 -19.25 2.65
N SER A 86 -10.04 -18.46 2.68
CA SER A 86 -11.37 -18.88 2.21
C SER A 86 -11.35 -19.30 0.74
N VAL A 87 -10.67 -18.52 -0.12
CA VAL A 87 -10.51 -18.85 -1.55
C VAL A 87 -9.78 -20.18 -1.73
N VAL A 88 -8.68 -20.43 -1.02
CA VAL A 88 -7.93 -21.70 -1.09
C VAL A 88 -8.79 -22.90 -0.65
N SER A 89 -9.62 -22.72 0.38
CA SER A 89 -10.59 -23.74 0.81
C SER A 89 -11.61 -24.05 -0.28
N VAL A 90 -12.18 -23.02 -0.92
CA VAL A 90 -13.14 -23.17 -2.03
C VAL A 90 -12.52 -23.89 -3.23
N ILE A 91 -11.28 -23.57 -3.61
CA ILE A 91 -10.56 -24.29 -4.67
C ILE A 91 -10.48 -25.78 -4.35
N THR A 92 -10.09 -26.12 -3.12
CA THR A 92 -9.95 -27.51 -2.67
C THR A 92 -11.29 -28.24 -2.71
N LEU A 93 -12.36 -27.60 -2.23
CA LEU A 93 -13.71 -28.15 -2.26
C LEU A 93 -14.16 -28.44 -3.70
N LEU A 94 -14.02 -27.47 -4.60
CA LEU A 94 -14.41 -27.62 -6.00
C LEU A 94 -13.63 -28.72 -6.72
N GLN A 95 -12.32 -28.83 -6.47
CA GLN A 95 -11.50 -29.91 -7.02
C GLN A 95 -11.93 -31.28 -6.51
N ASN A 96 -12.30 -31.40 -5.24
CA ASN A 96 -12.81 -32.65 -4.68
C ASN A 96 -14.19 -32.99 -5.25
N SER A 97 -15.10 -32.02 -5.35
CA SER A 97 -16.42 -32.23 -5.97
C SER A 97 -16.30 -32.66 -7.43
N ALA A 98 -15.36 -32.09 -8.20
CA ALA A 98 -15.10 -32.55 -9.56
C ALA A 98 -14.63 -34.01 -9.63
N LYS A 99 -13.75 -34.43 -8.70
CA LYS A 99 -13.30 -35.82 -8.60
C LYS A 99 -14.45 -36.77 -8.22
N GLU A 100 -15.29 -36.37 -7.27
CA GLU A 100 -16.47 -37.15 -6.86
C GLU A 100 -17.47 -37.32 -8.01
N CYS A 101 -17.76 -36.25 -8.76
CA CYS A 101 -18.60 -36.34 -9.95
C CYS A 101 -18.04 -37.33 -10.98
N ARG A 102 -16.71 -37.35 -11.20
CA ARG A 102 -16.10 -38.34 -12.10
C ARG A 102 -16.18 -39.76 -11.57
N ALA A 103 -16.07 -39.95 -10.25
CA ALA A 103 -16.25 -41.25 -9.62
C ALA A 103 -17.70 -41.74 -9.82
N TYR A 104 -18.69 -40.90 -9.56
CA TYR A 104 -20.10 -41.25 -9.81
C TYR A 104 -20.37 -41.52 -11.30
N ALA A 105 -19.82 -40.73 -12.21
CA ALA A 105 -19.95 -40.97 -13.65
C ALA A 105 -19.35 -42.32 -14.12
N LYS A 106 -18.36 -42.84 -13.39
CA LYS A 106 -17.75 -44.14 -13.71
C LYS A 106 -18.67 -45.30 -13.35
N ASP A 107 -19.38 -45.18 -12.24
CA ASP A 107 -20.26 -46.22 -11.70
C ASP A 107 -21.72 -46.08 -12.19
N GLU A 108 -22.05 -44.98 -12.88
CA GLU A 108 -23.39 -44.69 -13.39
C GLU A 108 -23.72 -45.50 -14.66
N THR A 109 -24.90 -46.11 -14.64
CA THR A 109 -25.42 -47.00 -15.70
C THR A 109 -26.27 -46.24 -16.72
N TYR A 110 -26.95 -45.17 -16.30
CA TYR A 110 -27.77 -44.33 -17.17
C TYR A 110 -26.90 -43.28 -17.88
N GLN A 111 -26.86 -43.34 -19.22
CA GLN A 111 -25.94 -42.51 -20.02
C GLN A 111 -26.19 -41.00 -19.87
N ASP A 112 -27.44 -40.60 -19.70
CA ASP A 112 -27.82 -39.20 -19.50
C ASP A 112 -27.35 -38.67 -18.14
N LEU A 113 -27.50 -39.45 -17.07
CA LEU A 113 -26.98 -39.10 -15.74
C LEU A 113 -25.46 -39.07 -15.71
N LYS A 114 -24.81 -40.06 -16.34
CA LYS A 114 -23.36 -40.10 -16.50
C LYS A 114 -22.84 -38.82 -17.15
N GLN A 115 -23.45 -38.40 -18.26
CA GLN A 115 -23.04 -37.17 -18.94
C GLN A 115 -23.23 -35.94 -18.04
N ARG A 116 -24.34 -35.85 -17.30
CA ARG A 116 -24.55 -34.76 -16.33
C ARG A 116 -23.48 -34.68 -15.26
N TYR A 117 -23.05 -35.82 -14.70
CA TYR A 117 -21.94 -35.84 -13.75
C TYR A 117 -20.63 -35.37 -14.38
N LEU A 118 -20.34 -35.77 -15.62
CA LEU A 118 -19.15 -35.31 -16.34
C LEU A 118 -19.21 -33.79 -16.60
N ASP A 119 -20.34 -33.27 -17.09
CA ASP A 119 -20.53 -31.85 -17.33
C ASP A 119 -20.36 -31.04 -16.03
N GLN A 120 -20.96 -31.51 -14.94
CA GLN A 120 -20.83 -30.89 -13.63
C GLN A 120 -19.38 -30.89 -13.11
N SER A 121 -18.62 -31.96 -13.37
CA SER A 121 -17.20 -32.01 -13.03
C SER A 121 -16.38 -30.93 -13.75
N VAL A 122 -16.66 -30.69 -15.03
CA VAL A 122 -16.01 -29.65 -15.83
C VAL A 122 -16.35 -28.26 -15.31
N VAL A 123 -17.60 -28.04 -14.90
CA VAL A 123 -18.03 -26.78 -14.27
C VAL A 123 -17.24 -26.53 -12.97
N TYR A 124 -17.13 -27.53 -12.09
CA TYR A 124 -16.38 -27.39 -10.85
C TYR A 124 -14.89 -27.14 -11.08
N GLU A 125 -14.25 -27.81 -12.05
CA GLU A 125 -12.85 -27.53 -12.40
C GLU A 125 -12.64 -26.14 -12.96
N SER A 126 -13.57 -25.67 -13.81
CA SER A 126 -13.52 -24.33 -14.37
C SER A 126 -13.62 -23.27 -13.26
N LEU A 127 -14.54 -23.47 -12.30
CA LEU A 127 -14.65 -22.61 -11.12
C LEU A 127 -13.39 -22.66 -10.26
N ALA A 128 -12.84 -23.86 -10.00
CA ALA A 128 -11.61 -24.01 -9.23
C ALA A 128 -10.43 -23.26 -9.87
N LYS A 129 -10.33 -23.30 -11.21
CA LYS A 129 -9.34 -22.53 -11.97
C LYS A 129 -9.54 -21.02 -11.80
N MET A 130 -10.77 -20.53 -11.93
CA MET A 130 -11.08 -19.10 -11.72
C MET A 130 -10.65 -18.62 -10.32
N TYR A 131 -10.98 -19.40 -9.27
CA TYR A 131 -10.56 -19.06 -7.91
C TYR A 131 -9.05 -19.17 -7.70
N SER A 132 -8.36 -20.08 -8.41
CA SER A 132 -6.91 -20.16 -8.41
C SER A 132 -6.29 -18.87 -8.97
N ASP A 133 -6.78 -18.37 -10.10
CA ASP A 133 -6.30 -17.11 -10.68
C ASP A 133 -6.55 -15.92 -9.74
N GLU A 134 -7.69 -15.91 -9.05
CA GLU A 134 -8.00 -14.93 -8.00
C GLU A 134 -7.01 -15.03 -6.82
N ALA A 135 -6.70 -16.22 -6.32
CA ALA A 135 -5.74 -16.43 -5.25
C ALA A 135 -4.34 -15.88 -5.59
N HIS A 136 -3.87 -16.08 -6.83
CA HIS A 136 -2.62 -15.51 -7.30
C HIS A 136 -2.66 -13.98 -7.35
N SER A 137 -3.80 -13.39 -7.75
CA SER A 137 -4.00 -11.95 -7.75
C SER A 137 -3.99 -11.34 -6.34
N LEU A 138 -4.65 -12.01 -5.38
CA LEU A 138 -4.65 -11.65 -3.97
C LEU A 138 -3.24 -11.68 -3.39
N ALA A 139 -2.46 -12.73 -3.68
CA ALA A 139 -1.07 -12.83 -3.21
C ALA A 139 -0.21 -11.65 -3.68
N ARG A 140 -0.30 -11.27 -4.97
CA ARG A 140 0.40 -10.08 -5.50
C ARG A 140 -0.04 -8.80 -4.79
N THR A 141 -1.34 -8.66 -4.53
CA THR A 141 -1.89 -7.48 -3.84
C THR A 141 -1.38 -7.42 -2.40
N LYS A 142 -1.32 -8.55 -1.70
CA LYS A 142 -0.74 -8.66 -0.36
C LYS A 142 0.69 -8.15 -0.31
N THR A 143 1.57 -8.66 -1.17
CA THR A 143 2.98 -8.26 -1.23
C THR A 143 3.14 -6.75 -1.43
N ARG A 144 2.36 -6.18 -2.36
CA ARG A 144 2.37 -4.72 -2.62
C ARG A 144 1.93 -3.92 -1.39
N MET A 145 0.90 -4.37 -0.68
CA MET A 145 0.42 -3.71 0.54
C MET A 145 1.44 -3.81 1.68
N GLU A 146 2.13 -4.94 1.83
CA GLU A 146 3.20 -5.10 2.82
C GLU A 146 4.42 -4.21 2.54
N GLU A 147 4.75 -4.00 1.27
CA GLU A 147 5.79 -3.04 0.85
C GLU A 147 5.39 -1.60 1.16
N ASN A 148 4.15 -1.22 0.83
CA ASN A 148 3.64 0.13 1.12
C ASN A 148 3.60 0.37 2.64
N LEU A 149 3.13 -0.59 3.44
CA LEU A 149 3.11 -0.47 4.89
C LEU A 149 4.53 -0.29 5.47
N ARG A 150 5.53 -0.98 4.93
CA ARG A 150 6.94 -0.76 5.31
C ARG A 150 7.40 0.66 5.02
N TYR A 151 6.97 1.24 3.89
CA TYR A 151 7.26 2.64 3.55
C TYR A 151 6.58 3.63 4.51
N VAL A 152 5.28 3.46 4.76
CA VAL A 152 4.53 4.36 5.65
C VAL A 152 5.11 4.31 7.08
N ARG A 153 5.47 3.12 7.58
CA ARG A 153 6.16 2.95 8.88
C ARG A 153 7.47 3.72 8.95
N ARG A 154 8.31 3.65 7.92
CA ARG A 154 9.57 4.42 7.87
C ARG A 154 9.31 5.93 7.85
N THR A 155 8.27 6.35 7.14
CA THR A 155 7.87 7.76 7.06
C THR A 155 7.35 8.27 8.41
N GLU A 156 6.55 7.48 9.14
CA GLU A 156 6.09 7.84 10.48
C GLU A 156 7.27 8.02 11.45
N VAL A 157 8.24 7.11 11.46
CA VAL A 157 9.45 7.22 12.29
C VAL A 157 10.23 8.51 11.98
N PHE A 158 10.34 8.86 10.70
CA PHE A 158 10.96 10.13 10.29
C PHE A 158 10.20 11.33 10.82
N LEU A 159 8.86 11.36 10.67
CA LEU A 159 8.03 12.46 11.14
C LEU A 159 8.07 12.59 12.66
N GLY A 160 8.10 11.49 13.39
CA GLY A 160 8.27 11.49 14.84
C GLY A 160 9.62 12.06 15.27
N ARG A 161 10.70 11.76 14.54
CA ARG A 161 12.01 12.39 14.78
C ARG A 161 11.96 13.88 14.49
N LEU A 162 11.42 14.29 13.34
CA LEU A 162 11.32 15.69 12.93
C LEU A 162 10.48 16.52 13.91
N GLU A 163 9.38 15.96 14.40
CA GLU A 163 8.55 16.58 15.45
C GLU A 163 9.29 16.69 16.78
N SER A 164 9.98 15.64 17.21
CA SER A 164 10.78 15.65 18.45
C SER A 164 11.91 16.66 18.40
N PHE A 165 12.60 16.75 17.26
CA PHE A 165 13.60 17.79 17.02
C PHE A 165 12.97 19.17 17.03
N ALA A 166 11.87 19.39 16.30
CA ALA A 166 11.19 20.68 16.29
C ALA A 166 10.77 21.13 17.71
N ILE A 167 10.33 20.21 18.58
CA ILE A 167 9.96 20.50 19.98
C ILE A 167 11.19 20.81 20.85
N ALA A 168 12.32 20.13 20.62
CA ALA A 168 13.55 20.26 21.42
C ALA A 168 14.35 21.55 21.17
N PHE A 169 13.97 22.38 20.18
CA PHE A 169 14.63 23.65 19.88
C PHE A 169 13.85 24.86 20.45
N PRO A 170 14.15 25.32 21.68
CA PRO A 170 13.96 26.72 22.03
C PRO A 170 15.05 27.56 21.35
N GLU A 171 14.63 28.68 20.78
CA GLU A 171 15.38 29.76 20.12
C GLU A 171 16.92 29.78 20.24
N ARG A 172 17.58 29.84 19.07
CA ARG A 172 18.96 30.33 18.78
C ARG A 172 20.15 29.67 19.52
N ARG A 173 20.91 28.80 18.81
CA ARG A 173 22.31 28.43 19.16
C ARG A 173 23.19 28.16 17.93
N PRO A 174 24.54 28.26 18.06
CA PRO A 174 25.49 28.54 16.97
C PRO A 174 25.96 27.34 16.11
N ASN A 175 25.44 26.13 16.29
CA ASN A 175 25.84 24.95 15.49
C ASN A 175 24.84 24.65 14.35
N GLN A 176 24.27 25.71 13.80
CA GLN A 176 23.23 25.66 12.78
C GLN A 176 23.72 25.04 11.45
N ASP A 177 25.00 25.21 11.11
CA ASP A 177 25.56 24.77 9.82
C ASP A 177 25.82 23.24 9.75
N GLU A 178 26.27 22.62 10.85
CA GLU A 178 26.37 21.15 10.95
C GLU A 178 24.97 20.50 10.86
N LEU A 179 23.97 21.12 11.50
CA LEU A 179 22.59 20.66 11.49
C LEU A 179 21.96 20.76 10.09
N VAL A 180 22.19 21.88 9.38
CA VAL A 180 21.75 22.03 7.99
C VAL A 180 22.46 21.01 7.10
N SER A 181 23.74 20.71 7.36
CA SER A 181 24.47 19.68 6.62
C SER A 181 23.87 18.28 6.81
N GLU A 182 23.53 17.90 8.05
CA GLU A 182 22.89 16.61 8.33
C GLU A 182 21.48 16.52 7.72
N LEU A 183 20.65 17.55 7.87
CA LEU A 183 19.31 17.61 7.26
C LEU A 183 19.39 17.56 5.73
N THR A 184 20.32 18.29 5.12
CA THR A 184 20.51 18.29 3.66
C THR A 184 20.95 16.91 3.16
N THR A 185 21.93 16.30 3.84
CA THR A 185 22.42 14.95 3.50
C THR A 185 21.29 13.91 3.60
N TYR A 186 20.43 14.01 4.60
CA TYR A 186 19.33 13.07 4.78
C TYR A 186 18.16 13.31 3.82
N VAL A 187 17.82 14.56 3.51
CA VAL A 187 16.81 14.88 2.48
C VAL A 187 17.29 14.42 1.10
N GLU A 188 18.57 14.57 0.79
CA GLU A 188 19.16 14.04 -0.44
C GLU A 188 19.09 12.51 -0.52
N GLN A 189 19.38 11.81 0.58
CA GLN A 189 19.22 10.35 0.64
C GLN A 189 17.76 9.93 0.47
N PHE A 190 16.82 10.69 1.05
CA PHE A 190 15.39 10.46 0.90
C PHE A 190 14.91 10.68 -0.54
N GLU A 191 15.35 11.75 -1.21
CA GLU A 191 15.03 12.00 -2.62
C GLU A 191 15.65 10.94 -3.54
N ARG A 192 16.86 10.46 -3.25
CA ARG A 192 17.44 9.31 -3.99
C ARG A 192 16.58 8.05 -3.86
N LEU A 193 16.06 7.78 -2.65
CA LEU A 193 15.15 6.65 -2.42
C LEU A 193 13.79 6.86 -3.11
N ARG A 194 13.26 8.10 -3.12
CA ARG A 194 12.04 8.48 -3.83
C ARG A 194 12.16 8.25 -5.33
N LEU A 195 13.27 8.69 -5.94
CA LEU A 195 13.55 8.49 -7.37
C LEU A 195 13.70 7.01 -7.72
N ALA A 196 14.34 6.22 -6.85
CA ALA A 196 14.45 4.78 -7.02
C ALA A 196 13.07 4.08 -7.00
N LEU A 197 12.16 4.53 -6.14
CA LEU A 197 10.79 4.00 -6.06
C LEU A 197 9.91 4.46 -7.24
N ILE A 198 10.04 5.70 -7.71
CA ILE A 198 9.37 6.16 -8.93
C ILE A 198 9.85 5.35 -10.13
N LYS A 199 11.15 5.07 -10.21
CA LYS A 199 11.72 4.20 -11.24
C LYS A 199 11.13 2.79 -11.16
N LEU A 200 11.08 2.19 -9.97
CA LEU A 200 10.46 0.88 -9.75
C LEU A 200 8.97 0.87 -10.14
N TYR A 201 8.22 1.92 -9.79
CA TYR A 201 6.80 2.08 -10.15
C TYR A 201 6.61 2.18 -11.67
N ARG A 202 7.48 2.92 -12.37
CA ARG A 202 7.44 3.03 -13.85
C ARG A 202 7.77 1.71 -14.53
N GLU A 203 8.82 1.03 -14.07
CA GLU A 203 9.23 -0.29 -14.58
C GLU A 203 8.14 -1.36 -14.37
N THR A 204 7.32 -1.23 -13.32
CA THR A 204 6.28 -2.20 -12.98
C THR A 204 4.89 -1.88 -13.53
N THR A 205 4.63 -0.63 -13.95
CA THR A 205 3.35 -0.22 -14.55
C THR A 205 3.40 -0.02 -16.06
N GLY A 206 4.59 -0.04 -16.67
CA GLY A 206 4.76 0.18 -18.11
C GLY A 206 4.46 1.62 -18.56
N VAL A 207 4.28 2.54 -17.61
CA VAL A 207 4.06 3.95 -17.89
C VAL A 207 5.42 4.63 -18.06
N GLU A 208 5.91 4.68 -19.29
CA GLU A 208 6.97 5.61 -19.66
C GLU A 208 6.48 7.04 -19.43
N ALA A 209 7.26 7.81 -18.67
CA ALA A 209 6.93 9.20 -18.40
C ALA A 209 6.98 9.99 -19.70
N GLY A 210 5.81 10.40 -20.20
CA GLY A 210 5.71 11.51 -21.13
C GLY A 210 6.38 12.73 -20.52
N ASN A 211 7.44 13.17 -21.18
CA ASN A 211 8.26 14.34 -20.88
C ASN A 211 7.43 15.55 -20.43
N ARG A 212 7.80 16.12 -19.29
CA ARG A 212 7.89 17.57 -19.08
C ARG A 212 9.11 17.87 -18.24
#